data_AF-A0A6I6JWE6-F1
#
_entry.id   AF-A0A6I6JWE6-F1
#
_cell.length_a   1.000
_cell.length_b   1.000
_cell.length_c   1.000
_cell.angle_alpha   90.00
_cell.angle_beta   90.00
_cell.angle_gamma   90.00
#
_symmetry.space_group_name_H-M   'P 1'
#
loop_
_entity.id
_entity.type
_entity.pdbx_description
1 polymer ?
#
loop_
_entity_poly.entity_id
_entity_poly.type
_entity_poly.pdbx_seq_one_letter_code
_entity_poly.pdbx_strand_id
1 'polypeptide(L)'
;MLKYIFFFLSFVATNVLFGQNNKEEKNDIASNVIKEWLIDLNQKGLELKGDSLIVSQEVLKVLDDEAYRKTIYPEIYSWEPAIQFIQKEELKPAFWYFINMYPENEKNKELVIKSVITYDQLFKMDELLINTFYTYSFLDPEIGKINNGVPEIIRPDVLEKKLKVVNEIVSYVQAFRKNQENDNRSQ
;
A
#
# COMPACT_ATOMS: atom_id res chain seq x y z
N MET A 1 10.00 -16.02 10.85
CA MET A 1 9.05 -15.40 9.91
C MET A 1 7.97 -16.36 9.39
N LEU A 2 8.16 -17.69 9.40
CA LEU A 2 7.15 -18.66 8.95
C LEU A 2 5.97 -18.90 9.93
N LYS A 3 6.03 -18.37 11.16
CA LYS A 3 4.99 -18.60 12.19
C LYS A 3 3.72 -17.76 12.02
N TYR A 4 3.75 -16.72 11.20
CA TYR A 4 2.62 -15.78 11.06
C TYR A 4 1.71 -16.09 9.87
N ILE A 5 2.15 -16.95 8.93
CA ILE A 5 1.36 -17.38 7.76
C ILE A 5 0.22 -18.32 8.17
N PHE A 6 0.35 -19.05 9.28
CA PHE A 6 -0.68 -19.98 9.75
C PHE A 6 -1.83 -19.33 10.55
N PHE A 7 -1.72 -18.05 10.91
CA PHE A 7 -2.77 -17.38 11.70
C PHE A 7 -3.91 -16.81 10.84
N PHE A 8 -3.77 -16.81 9.51
CA PHE A 8 -4.77 -16.29 8.58
C PHE A 8 -6.02 -17.19 8.43
N LEU A 9 -6.04 -18.38 9.04
CA LEU A 9 -7.14 -19.36 8.88
C LEU A 9 -7.84 -19.78 10.19
N SER A 10 -7.36 -19.40 11.38
CA SER A 10 -7.89 -19.97 12.64
C SER A 10 -8.87 -19.10 13.42
N PHE A 11 -9.10 -17.82 13.06
CA PHE A 11 -9.91 -16.93 13.91
C PHE A 11 -11.40 -16.81 13.56
N VAL A 12 -11.90 -17.55 12.56
CA VAL A 12 -13.33 -17.51 12.18
C VAL A 12 -14.15 -18.68 12.77
N ALA A 13 -13.53 -19.61 13.49
CA ALA A 13 -14.17 -20.89 13.85
C ALA A 13 -14.68 -21.05 15.30
N THR A 14 -14.90 -19.99 16.06
CA THR A 14 -15.59 -20.09 17.36
C THR A 14 -16.75 -19.13 17.45
N ASN A 15 -17.85 -19.46 16.78
CA ASN A 15 -19.23 -19.15 17.19
C ASN A 15 -20.19 -19.95 16.28
N VAL A 16 -20.20 -21.27 16.45
CA VAL A 16 -21.26 -22.12 15.89
C VAL A 16 -22.22 -22.45 17.02
N LEU A 17 -23.33 -21.70 17.08
CA LEU A 17 -24.66 -22.20 17.43
C LEU A 17 -25.67 -21.08 17.13
N PHE A 18 -26.76 -21.47 16.46
CA PHE A 18 -27.92 -20.69 15.96
C PHE A 18 -27.85 -20.12 14.53
N GLY A 19 -28.68 -20.73 13.67
CA GLY A 19 -29.37 -20.07 12.56
C GLY A 19 -28.75 -20.26 11.17
N GLN A 20 -29.25 -21.22 10.38
CA GLN A 20 -28.89 -21.37 8.96
C GLN A 20 -29.28 -20.14 8.10
N ASN A 21 -30.22 -19.30 8.52
CA ASN A 21 -30.57 -18.04 7.82
C ASN A 21 -29.54 -16.91 8.03
N ASN A 22 -28.73 -16.93 9.09
CA ASN A 22 -27.74 -15.89 9.38
C ASN A 22 -26.39 -16.13 8.68
N LYS A 23 -26.19 -17.30 8.05
CA LYS A 23 -24.91 -17.62 7.41
C LYS A 23 -24.75 -16.98 6.04
N GLU A 24 -25.80 -16.95 5.22
CA GLU A 24 -25.75 -16.32 3.89
C GLU A 24 -25.59 -14.80 4.00
N GLU A 25 -26.35 -14.14 4.87
CA GLU A 25 -26.24 -12.69 5.10
C GLU A 25 -24.87 -12.28 5.67
N LYS A 26 -24.32 -13.05 6.63
CA LYS A 26 -22.97 -12.80 7.16
C LYS A 26 -21.87 -13.02 6.13
N ASN A 27 -22.02 -14.02 5.25
CA ASN A 27 -21.07 -14.28 4.17
C ASN A 27 -21.12 -13.17 3.12
N ASP A 28 -22.29 -12.62 2.82
CA ASP A 28 -22.46 -11.53 1.87
C ASP A 28 -21.87 -10.20 2.41
N ILE A 29 -22.13 -9.88 3.68
CA ILE A 29 -21.52 -8.72 4.36
C ILE A 29 -19.99 -8.84 4.38
N ALA A 30 -19.44 -10.00 4.76
CA ALA A 30 -18.00 -10.21 4.76
C ALA A 30 -17.39 -10.10 3.35
N SER A 31 -18.09 -10.61 2.33
CA SER A 31 -17.66 -10.48 0.94
C SER A 31 -17.63 -9.01 0.50
N ASN A 32 -18.62 -8.22 0.88
CA ASN A 32 -18.71 -6.81 0.50
C ASN A 32 -17.65 -5.97 1.21
N VAL A 33 -17.38 -6.20 2.49
CA VAL A 33 -16.28 -5.53 3.23
C VAL A 33 -14.93 -5.80 2.58
N ILE A 34 -14.65 -7.05 2.19
CA ILE A 34 -13.38 -7.40 1.52
C ILE A 34 -13.28 -6.72 0.15
N LYS A 35 -14.38 -6.66 -0.62
CA LYS A 35 -14.41 -5.98 -1.91
C LYS A 35 -14.15 -4.48 -1.76
N GLU A 36 -14.80 -3.82 -0.80
CA GLU A 36 -14.61 -2.40 -0.52
C GLU A 36 -13.16 -2.12 -0.12
N TRP A 37 -12.59 -2.93 0.79
CA TRP A 37 -11.20 -2.81 1.18
C TRP A 37 -10.22 -2.98 -0.01
N LEU A 38 -10.47 -3.94 -0.90
CA LEU A 38 -9.68 -4.13 -2.12
C LEU A 38 -9.83 -2.97 -3.12
N ILE A 39 -11.02 -2.38 -3.21
CA ILE A 39 -11.26 -1.20 -4.06
C ILE A 39 -10.46 -0.02 -3.51
N ASP A 40 -10.55 0.25 -2.21
CA ASP A 40 -9.83 1.32 -1.54
C ASP A 40 -8.32 1.17 -1.71
N LEU A 41 -7.83 -0.07 -1.60
CA LEU A 41 -6.41 -0.39 -1.79
C LEU A 41 -5.92 -0.08 -3.20
N ASN A 42 -6.76 -0.26 -4.21
CA ASN A 42 -6.43 -0.05 -5.62
C ASN A 42 -6.81 1.35 -6.15
N GLN A 43 -7.48 2.17 -5.35
CA GLN A 43 -7.84 3.52 -5.74
C GLN A 43 -6.61 4.45 -5.71
N LYS A 44 -6.45 5.32 -6.71
CA LYS A 44 -5.47 6.42 -6.67
C LYS A 44 -5.91 7.46 -5.64
N GLY A 45 -4.95 8.05 -4.93
CA GLY A 45 -5.26 9.11 -3.96
C GLY A 45 -5.74 10.41 -4.62
N LEU A 46 -5.11 10.79 -5.73
CA LEU A 46 -5.48 11.95 -6.53
C LEU A 46 -5.67 11.54 -7.99
N GLU A 47 -6.80 11.90 -8.59
CA GLU A 47 -7.11 11.64 -10.00
C GLU A 47 -7.79 12.85 -10.64
N LEU A 48 -7.29 13.31 -11.79
CA LEU A 48 -7.96 14.35 -12.58
C LEU A 48 -9.01 13.72 -13.49
N LYS A 49 -10.28 14.09 -13.33
CA LYS A 49 -11.39 13.71 -14.22
C LYS A 49 -11.99 14.97 -14.83
N GLY A 50 -11.60 15.26 -16.08
CA GLY A 50 -11.93 16.54 -16.73
C GLY A 50 -11.35 17.70 -15.93
N ASP A 51 -12.21 18.64 -15.53
CA ASP A 51 -11.83 19.81 -14.74
C ASP A 51 -11.91 19.57 -13.21
N SER A 52 -12.25 18.35 -12.77
CA SER A 52 -12.40 18.00 -11.36
C SER A 52 -11.22 17.18 -10.84
N LEU A 53 -10.70 17.56 -9.67
CA LEU A 53 -9.76 16.74 -8.89
C LEU A 53 -10.56 15.81 -7.98
N ILE A 54 -10.47 14.50 -8.23
CA ILE A 54 -11.03 13.47 -7.37
C ILE A 54 -10.00 13.08 -6.33
N VAL A 55 -10.42 13.11 -5.08
CA VAL A 55 -9.59 12.88 -3.90
C VAL A 55 -10.12 11.66 -3.15
N SER A 56 -9.24 10.72 -2.79
CA SER A 56 -9.63 9.55 -2.00
C SER A 56 -9.83 9.88 -0.52
N GLN A 57 -10.54 9.02 0.21
CA GLN A 57 -10.68 9.15 1.67
C GLN A 57 -9.33 9.15 2.38
N GLU A 58 -8.36 8.38 1.88
CA GLU A 58 -7.01 8.35 2.41
C GLU A 58 -6.31 9.71 2.30
N VAL A 59 -6.45 10.40 1.17
CA VAL A 59 -5.88 11.76 1.01
C VAL A 59 -6.58 12.76 1.92
N LEU A 60 -7.91 12.70 2.03
CA LEU A 60 -8.65 13.57 2.96
C LEU A 60 -8.17 13.36 4.39
N LYS A 61 -7.97 12.11 4.82
CA LYS A 61 -7.43 11.79 6.14
C LYS A 61 -6.04 12.39 6.37
N VAL A 62 -5.15 12.33 5.38
CA VAL A 62 -3.80 12.95 5.46
C VAL A 62 -3.88 14.49 5.52
N LEU A 63 -4.85 15.11 4.84
CA LEU A 63 -5.05 16.55 4.87
C LEU A 63 -5.64 17.03 6.21
N ASP A 64 -6.63 16.33 6.73
CA ASP A 64 -7.45 16.77 7.86
C ASP A 64 -6.90 16.35 9.22
N ASP A 65 -6.20 15.21 9.32
CA ASP A 65 -5.62 14.70 10.56
C ASP A 65 -4.11 14.96 10.62
N GLU A 66 -3.70 15.99 11.36
CA GLU A 66 -2.29 16.33 11.55
C GLU A 66 -1.49 15.23 12.24
N ALA A 67 -2.09 14.52 13.21
CA ALA A 67 -1.40 13.45 13.93
C ALA A 67 -1.14 12.29 12.97
N TYR A 68 -2.14 11.91 12.18
CA TYR A 68 -1.98 10.90 11.14
C TYR A 68 -0.96 11.30 10.09
N ARG A 69 -1.01 12.55 9.60
CA ARG A 69 -0.02 13.06 8.64
C ARG A 69 1.42 12.94 9.15
N LYS A 70 1.67 13.20 10.43
CA LYS A 70 3.00 13.02 11.06
C LYS A 70 3.43 11.55 11.11
N THR A 71 2.48 10.61 11.13
CA THR A 71 2.80 9.17 10.99
C THR A 71 3.07 8.77 9.55
N ILE A 72 2.51 9.46 8.56
CA ILE A 72 2.79 9.16 7.14
C ILE A 72 4.12 9.76 6.69
N TYR A 73 4.46 10.96 7.19
CA TYR A 73 5.69 11.69 6.88
C TYR A 73 6.56 11.91 8.14
N PRO A 74 7.12 10.84 8.72
CA PRO A 74 8.08 10.98 9.81
C PRO A 74 9.39 11.59 9.28
N GLU A 75 10.19 12.16 10.19
CA GLU A 75 11.56 12.60 9.83
C GLU A 75 12.46 11.43 9.41
N ILE A 76 12.23 10.24 9.99
CA ILE A 76 13.00 9.03 9.69
C ILE A 76 12.03 7.86 9.50
N TYR A 77 12.07 7.26 8.31
CA TYR A 77 11.33 6.04 8.02
C TYR A 77 12.03 4.81 8.61
N SER A 78 11.26 3.91 9.23
CA SER A 78 11.79 2.70 9.85
C SER A 78 10.83 1.51 9.73
N TRP A 79 11.36 0.31 9.96
CA TRP A 79 10.59 -0.93 9.80
C TRP A 79 9.48 -1.10 10.85
N GLU A 80 9.66 -0.58 12.06
CA GLU A 80 8.70 -0.79 13.15
C GLU A 80 7.32 -0.19 12.85
N PRO A 81 7.17 1.10 12.47
CA PRO A 81 5.88 1.64 12.05
C PRO A 81 5.34 0.95 10.79
N ALA A 82 6.19 0.59 9.83
CA ALA A 82 5.77 -0.12 8.63
C ALA A 82 5.11 -1.48 8.96
N ILE A 83 5.69 -2.21 9.92
CA ILE A 83 5.13 -3.47 10.42
C ILE A 83 3.81 -3.23 11.16
N GLN A 84 3.69 -2.16 11.94
CA GLN A 84 2.44 -1.81 12.61
C GLN A 84 1.32 -1.51 11.62
N PHE A 85 1.62 -0.81 10.52
CA PHE A 85 0.66 -0.57 9.44
C PHE A 85 0.21 -1.87 8.78
N ILE A 86 1.16 -2.79 8.50
CA ILE A 86 0.83 -4.13 7.99
C ILE A 86 -0.09 -4.88 8.96
N GLN A 87 0.19 -4.86 10.25
CA GLN A 87 -0.62 -5.54 11.28
C GLN A 87 -2.04 -4.97 11.40
N LYS A 88 -2.24 -3.71 11.00
CA LYS A 88 -3.55 -3.04 10.94
C LYS A 88 -4.21 -3.11 9.57
N GLU A 89 -3.62 -3.86 8.62
CA GLU A 89 -4.10 -3.96 7.23
C GLU A 89 -4.08 -2.61 6.47
N GLU A 90 -3.31 -1.65 6.98
CA GLU A 90 -3.06 -0.34 6.37
C GLU A 90 -1.90 -0.45 5.38
N LEU A 91 -2.13 -1.13 4.27
CA LEU A 91 -1.06 -1.50 3.34
C LEU A 91 -0.44 -0.29 2.60
N LYS A 92 -1.22 0.70 2.15
CA LYS A 92 -0.66 1.88 1.48
C LYS A 92 0.35 2.62 2.36
N PRO A 93 0.04 2.98 3.63
CA PRO A 93 1.05 3.54 4.55
C PRO A 93 2.29 2.64 4.70
N ALA A 94 2.11 1.33 4.87
CA ALA A 94 3.24 0.41 4.99
C ALA A 94 4.16 0.42 3.76
N PHE A 95 3.58 0.39 2.55
CA PHE A 95 4.35 0.41 1.32
C PHE A 95 4.95 1.79 1.00
N TRP A 96 4.33 2.86 1.49
CA TRP A 96 4.95 4.19 1.47
C TRP A 96 6.24 4.22 2.29
N TYR A 97 6.23 3.60 3.46
CA TYR A 97 7.45 3.40 4.25
C TYR A 97 8.51 2.60 3.50
N PHE A 98 8.11 1.53 2.81
CA PHE A 98 9.05 0.73 2.03
C PHE A 98 9.70 1.52 0.90
N ILE A 99 8.91 2.34 0.17
CA ILE A 99 9.43 3.22 -0.89
C ILE A 99 10.49 4.17 -0.33
N ASN A 100 10.24 4.78 0.84
CA ASN A 100 11.17 5.74 1.45
C ASN A 100 12.39 5.08 2.09
N MET A 101 12.27 3.85 2.61
CA MET A 101 13.42 3.10 3.16
C MET A 101 14.30 2.45 2.10
N TYR A 102 13.74 2.14 0.92
CA TYR A 102 14.43 1.43 -0.16
C TYR A 102 15.80 2.04 -0.53
N PRO A 103 15.94 3.35 -0.77
CA PRO A 103 17.21 3.94 -1.20
C PRO A 103 18.25 4.12 -0.09
N GLU A 104 17.90 3.87 1.18
CA GLU A 104 18.75 4.22 2.33
C GLU A 104 20.02 3.35 2.44
N ASN A 105 19.92 2.07 2.10
CA ASN A 105 21.06 1.14 2.09
C ASN A 105 20.68 -0.19 1.41
N GLU A 106 21.69 -0.98 1.03
CA GLU A 106 21.49 -2.28 0.34
C GLU A 106 20.66 -3.28 1.15
N LYS A 107 20.78 -3.29 2.48
CA LYS A 107 20.00 -4.18 3.35
C LYS A 107 18.51 -3.84 3.28
N ASN A 108 18.16 -2.55 3.32
CA ASN A 108 16.78 -2.10 3.18
C ASN A 108 16.24 -2.43 1.78
N LYS A 109 17.02 -2.17 0.73
CA LYS A 109 16.67 -2.53 -0.65
C LYS A 109 16.33 -4.03 -0.77
N GLU A 110 17.18 -4.91 -0.27
CA GLU A 110 16.95 -6.36 -0.29
C GLU A 110 15.67 -6.75 0.47
N LEU A 111 15.49 -6.23 1.68
CA LEU A 111 14.32 -6.54 2.51
C LEU A 111 13.02 -6.03 1.91
N VAL A 112 13.02 -4.83 1.33
CA VAL A 112 11.86 -4.26 0.64
C VAL A 112 11.49 -5.13 -0.55
N ILE A 113 12.44 -5.48 -1.42
CA ILE A 113 12.19 -6.33 -2.60
C ILE A 113 11.59 -7.68 -2.17
N LYS A 114 12.20 -8.36 -1.19
CA LYS A 114 11.70 -9.64 -0.68
C LYS A 114 10.28 -9.52 -0.11
N SER A 115 10.02 -8.45 0.63
CA SER A 115 8.70 -8.21 1.22
C SER A 115 7.66 -7.97 0.12
N VAL A 116 7.94 -7.07 -0.81
CA VAL A 116 7.05 -6.75 -1.94
C VAL A 116 6.76 -8.00 -2.78
N ILE A 117 7.77 -8.81 -3.14
CA ILE A 117 7.56 -10.05 -3.88
C ILE A 117 6.69 -11.05 -3.11
N THR A 118 6.84 -11.11 -1.78
CA THR A 118 6.00 -11.97 -0.94
C THR A 118 4.53 -11.53 -1.00
N TYR A 119 4.27 -10.22 -0.94
CA TYR A 119 2.91 -9.68 -1.07
C TYR A 119 2.36 -9.76 -2.50
N ASP A 120 3.23 -9.82 -3.52
CA ASP A 120 2.82 -9.93 -4.92
C ASP A 120 2.04 -11.22 -5.23
N GLN A 121 2.19 -12.23 -4.39
CA GLN A 121 1.41 -13.47 -4.47
C GLN A 121 -0.07 -13.26 -4.10
N LEU A 122 -0.39 -12.20 -3.38
CA LEU A 122 -1.73 -11.90 -2.85
C LEU A 122 -2.34 -10.67 -3.54
N PHE A 123 -1.52 -9.68 -3.88
CA PHE A 123 -1.93 -8.41 -4.44
C PHE A 123 -1.12 -8.11 -5.69
N LYS A 124 -1.69 -7.37 -6.64
CA LYS A 124 -0.93 -6.83 -7.77
C LYS A 124 -0.03 -5.69 -7.28
N MET A 125 1.18 -6.03 -6.82
CA MET A 125 2.03 -5.07 -6.12
C MET A 125 2.56 -3.96 -7.00
N ASP A 126 2.69 -4.19 -8.30
CA ASP A 126 2.99 -3.14 -9.27
C ASP A 126 1.94 -2.03 -9.29
N GLU A 127 0.66 -2.37 -9.39
CA GLU A 127 -0.45 -1.41 -9.35
C GLU A 127 -0.51 -0.73 -7.96
N LEU A 128 -0.37 -1.51 -6.89
CA LEU A 128 -0.47 -1.02 -5.51
C LEU A 128 0.64 -0.03 -5.14
N LEU A 129 1.88 -0.28 -5.56
CA LEU A 129 3.01 0.63 -5.34
C LEU A 129 2.83 1.95 -6.08
N ILE A 130 2.35 1.89 -7.33
CA ILE A 130 2.06 3.08 -8.13
C ILE A 130 0.93 3.90 -7.48
N ASN A 131 -0.14 3.25 -7.05
CA ASN A 131 -1.26 3.91 -6.39
C ASN A 131 -0.83 4.51 -5.05
N THR A 132 0.01 3.82 -4.28
CA THR A 132 0.60 4.31 -3.04
C THR A 132 1.42 5.58 -3.29
N PHE A 133 2.29 5.57 -4.31
CA PHE A 133 3.07 6.74 -4.70
C PHE A 133 2.18 7.94 -5.03
N TYR A 134 1.17 7.75 -5.89
CA TYR A 134 0.24 8.83 -6.27
C TYR A 134 -0.71 9.24 -5.14
N THR A 135 -0.79 8.48 -4.05
CA THR A 135 -1.55 8.85 -2.86
C THR A 135 -0.76 9.81 -1.97
N TYR A 136 0.52 9.52 -1.70
CA TYR A 136 1.28 10.27 -0.69
C TYR A 136 2.30 11.26 -1.24
N SER A 137 2.83 11.07 -2.45
CA SER A 137 3.94 11.88 -2.94
C SER A 137 3.62 13.37 -3.10
N PHE A 138 2.41 13.70 -3.53
CA PHE A 138 2.02 15.10 -3.72
C PHE A 138 1.75 15.84 -2.40
N LEU A 139 1.50 15.11 -1.32
CA LEU A 139 1.24 15.67 0.00
C LEU A 139 2.49 15.63 0.90
N ASP A 140 3.59 15.08 0.38
CA ASP A 140 4.86 14.95 1.10
C ASP A 140 5.52 16.33 1.30
N PRO A 141 5.78 16.75 2.55
CA PRO A 141 6.42 18.03 2.83
C PRO A 141 7.86 18.14 2.29
N GLU A 142 8.53 17.03 1.97
CA GLU A 142 9.83 17.06 1.27
C GLU A 142 9.70 17.48 -0.20
N ILE A 143 8.53 17.24 -0.79
CA ILE A 143 8.24 17.49 -2.21
C ILE A 143 7.58 18.85 -2.42
N GLY A 144 6.71 19.28 -1.50
CA GLY A 144 5.88 20.45 -1.74
C GLY A 144 5.25 21.05 -0.49
N LYS A 145 4.30 21.94 -0.73
CA LYS A 145 3.43 22.52 0.29
C LYS A 145 1.98 22.40 -0.14
N ILE A 146 1.08 22.37 0.83
CA ILE A 146 -0.35 22.42 0.56
C ILE A 146 -0.79 23.87 0.79
N ASN A 147 -1.19 24.54 -0.28
CA ASN A 147 -1.66 25.92 -0.26
C ASN A 147 -3.17 25.93 -0.55
N ASN A 148 -3.99 26.35 0.43
CA ASN A 148 -5.46 26.35 0.33
C ASN A 148 -6.05 25.00 -0.11
N GLY A 149 -5.53 23.89 0.42
CA GLY A 149 -5.97 22.53 0.07
C GLY A 149 -5.46 22.02 -1.28
N VAL A 150 -4.69 22.82 -2.02
CA VAL A 150 -4.10 22.41 -3.30
C VAL A 150 -2.61 22.09 -3.10
N PRO A 151 -2.15 20.88 -3.47
CA PRO A 151 -0.72 20.55 -3.45
C PRO A 151 0.06 21.36 -4.48
N GLU A 152 1.11 22.03 -4.04
CA GLU A 152 2.08 22.73 -4.88
C GLU A 152 3.44 22.02 -4.81
N ILE A 153 3.91 21.53 -5.96
CA ILE A 153 5.19 20.81 -6.08
C ILE A 153 6.33 21.82 -6.15
N ILE A 154 7.17 21.85 -5.12
CA ILE A 154 8.32 22.77 -5.00
C ILE A 154 9.64 22.06 -5.34
N ARG A 155 9.70 20.75 -5.11
CA ARG A 155 10.87 19.87 -5.30
C ARG A 155 10.55 18.76 -6.29
N PRO A 156 10.39 19.08 -7.60
CA PRO A 156 10.14 18.08 -8.64
C PRO A 156 11.27 17.04 -8.73
N ASP A 157 12.51 17.43 -8.41
CA ASP A 157 13.66 16.54 -8.35
C ASP A 157 13.51 15.42 -7.29
N VAL A 158 12.94 15.75 -6.13
CA VAL A 158 12.67 14.76 -5.06
C VAL A 158 11.53 13.84 -5.48
N LEU A 159 10.46 14.39 -6.07
CA LEU A 159 9.34 13.63 -6.61
C LEU A 159 9.81 12.60 -7.66
N GLU A 160 10.63 13.04 -8.61
CA GLU A 160 11.22 12.19 -9.65
C GLU A 160 12.11 11.10 -9.05
N LYS A 161 12.92 11.42 -8.03
CA LYS A 161 13.74 10.44 -7.33
C LYS A 161 12.88 9.35 -6.67
N LYS A 162 11.79 9.72 -6.00
CA LYS A 162 10.86 8.75 -5.38
C LYS A 162 10.12 7.93 -6.44
N LEU A 163 9.71 8.54 -7.55
CA LEU A 163 9.10 7.82 -8.67
C LEU A 163 10.07 6.80 -9.30
N LYS A 164 11.34 7.19 -9.46
CA LYS A 164 12.39 6.28 -9.95
C LYS A 164 12.54 5.06 -9.03
N VAL A 165 12.52 5.25 -7.72
CA VAL A 165 12.55 4.16 -6.74
C VAL A 165 11.36 3.21 -6.94
N VAL A 166 10.14 3.76 -7.06
CA VAL A 166 8.94 2.96 -7.31
C VAL A 166 9.07 2.14 -8.59
N ASN A 167 9.49 2.77 -9.69
CA ASN A 167 9.69 2.09 -10.97
C ASN A 167 10.75 0.98 -10.90
N GLU A 168 11.81 1.19 -10.13
CA GLU A 168 12.84 0.16 -9.89
C GLU A 168 12.25 -1.05 -9.15
N ILE A 169 11.50 -0.82 -8.06
CA ILE A 169 10.83 -1.90 -7.31
C ILE A 169 9.84 -2.65 -8.21
N VAL A 170 9.01 -1.93 -8.96
CA VAL A 170 8.05 -2.51 -9.92
C VAL A 170 8.75 -3.37 -10.96
N SER A 171 9.91 -2.93 -11.46
CA SER A 171 10.70 -3.70 -12.43
C SER A 171 11.17 -5.04 -11.86
N TYR A 172 11.57 -5.09 -10.58
CA TYR A 172 11.90 -6.35 -9.90
C TYR A 172 10.70 -7.29 -9.80
N VAL A 173 9.52 -6.76 -9.44
CA VAL A 173 8.28 -7.55 -9.36
C VAL A 173 7.94 -8.17 -10.73
N GLN A 174 7.97 -7.36 -11.79
CA GLN A 174 7.69 -7.83 -13.15
C GLN A 174 8.71 -8.87 -13.64
N ALA A 175 10.00 -8.66 -13.36
CA ALA A 175 11.04 -9.62 -13.69
C ALA A 175 10.83 -10.96 -12.94
N PHE A 176 10.45 -10.90 -11.67
CA PHE A 176 10.17 -12.09 -10.87
C PHE A 176 8.98 -12.89 -11.43
N ARG A 177 7.85 -12.23 -11.76
CA ARG A 177 6.70 -12.87 -12.40
C ARG A 177 7.08 -13.56 -13.71
N LYS A 178 7.84 -12.87 -14.56
CA LYS A 178 8.31 -13.43 -15.85
C LYS A 178 9.16 -14.68 -15.66
N ASN A 179 10.03 -14.71 -14.64
CA ASN A 179 10.84 -15.88 -14.35
C ASN A 179 9.98 -17.07 -13.89
N GLN A 180 9.01 -16.84 -13.00
CA GLN A 180 8.07 -17.88 -12.58
C GLN A 180 7.25 -18.45 -13.74
N GLU A 181 6.80 -17.62 -14.67
CA GLU A 181 6.10 -18.09 -15.86
C GLU A 181 6.96 -18.98 -16.75
N ASN A 182 8.25 -18.66 -16.92
CA ASN A 182 9.17 -19.46 -17.72
C ASN A 182 9.51 -20.80 -17.05
N ASP A 183 9.69 -20.80 -15.74
CA ASP A 183 9.95 -22.02 -14.97
C ASP A 183 8.75 -22.99 -15.07
N ASN A 184 7.52 -22.47 -14.96
CA ASN A 184 6.29 -23.27 -15.10
C ASN A 184 6.07 -23.82 -16.51
N ARG A 185 6.60 -23.17 -17.56
CA ARG A 185 6.53 -23.65 -18.96
C ARG A 185 7.58 -24.71 -19.30
N SER A 186 8.61 -24.83 -18.46
CA SER A 186 9.73 -25.76 -18.66
C SER A 186 9.53 -27.10 -17.94
N GLN A 187 8.43 -27.24 -17.18
CA GLN A 187 7.99 -28.46 -16.48
C GLN A 187 6.84 -29.11 -17.24
#